data_AF-A0A553YYJ7-F1
#
_entry.id   AF-A0A553YYJ7-F1
#
_cell.length_a   1.000
_cell.length_b   1.000
_cell.length_c   1.000
_cell.angle_alpha   90.00
_cell.angle_beta   90.00
_cell.angle_gamma   90.00
#
_symmetry.space_group_name_H-M   'P 1'
#
loop_
_entity.id
_entity.type
_entity.pdbx_description
1 polymer ?
#
loop_
_entity_poly.entity_id
_entity_poly.type
_entity_poly.pdbx_seq_one_letter_code
_entity_poly.pdbx_strand_id
1 'polypeptide(L)'
;MDDDTGDRAMRTWGRLACAWAVAFAVLHFYWALGGSRGLDVAAGPLAEERPGWFVAVGLWGVGAVCLAGAVLGRLLAGPRRRGPAGWLLKALGWCVCAGLVVRGAAVEVLLLTGVAGPAIQVSPEQRLWTLALWNPWFLVGGLAFGLATWAFGRQAHPRGPA
;
A
#
# COMPACT_ATOMS: atom_id res chain seq x y z
N MET A 1 -2.51 -20.90 26.09
CA MET A 1 -2.56 -19.42 26.14
C MET A 1 -1.74 -18.80 25.00
N ASP A 2 -0.71 -19.47 24.47
CA ASP A 2 0.14 -18.95 23.38
C ASP A 2 -0.54 -18.88 21.99
N ASP A 3 -1.45 -19.82 21.69
CA ASP A 3 -2.10 -19.92 20.37
C ASP A 3 -3.01 -18.71 20.07
N ASP A 4 -3.69 -18.21 21.10
CA ASP A 4 -4.61 -17.07 21.02
C ASP A 4 -3.88 -15.73 20.81
N THR A 5 -2.63 -15.63 21.29
CA THR A 5 -1.76 -14.46 21.07
C THR A 5 -1.19 -14.47 19.65
N GLY A 6 -0.82 -15.65 19.13
CA GLY A 6 -0.40 -15.84 17.74
C GLY A 6 -1.49 -15.46 16.74
N ASP A 7 -2.71 -15.96 16.94
CA ASP A 7 -3.86 -15.65 16.09
C ASP A 7 -4.23 -14.17 16.12
N ARG A 8 -4.20 -13.51 17.28
CA ARG A 8 -4.39 -12.06 17.39
C ARG A 8 -3.32 -11.28 16.65
N ALA A 9 -2.05 -11.64 16.79
CA ALA A 9 -0.96 -10.99 16.07
C ALA A 9 -1.13 -11.15 14.54
N MET A 10 -1.51 -12.34 14.08
CA MET A 10 -1.75 -12.64 12.67
C MET A 10 -2.89 -11.80 12.08
N ARG A 11 -4.01 -11.67 12.80
CA ARG A 11 -5.13 -10.81 12.38
C ARG A 11 -4.80 -9.32 12.45
N THR A 12 -3.79 -8.94 13.23
CA THR A 12 -3.36 -7.54 13.36
C THR A 12 -2.67 -7.06 12.09
N TRP A 13 -1.84 -7.88 11.43
CA TRP A 13 -1.22 -7.50 10.16
C TRP A 13 -2.22 -7.18 9.05
N GLY A 14 -3.28 -7.99 8.90
CA GLY A 14 -4.34 -7.69 7.92
C GLY A 14 -5.13 -6.42 8.25
N ARG A 15 -5.35 -6.14 9.54
CA ARG A 15 -5.97 -4.88 10.00
C ARG A 15 -5.05 -3.67 9.75
N LEU A 16 -3.75 -3.81 9.96
CA LEU A 16 -2.77 -2.76 9.66
C LEU A 16 -2.71 -2.49 8.15
N ALA A 17 -2.67 -3.53 7.31
CA ALA A 17 -2.73 -3.38 5.86
C ALA A 17 -4.02 -2.69 5.40
N CYS A 18 -5.16 -3.06 6.01
CA CYS A 18 -6.44 -2.41 5.77
C CYS A 18 -6.42 -0.92 6.16
N ALA A 19 -5.97 -0.59 7.37
CA ALA A 19 -5.90 0.79 7.86
C ALA A 19 -4.95 1.64 7.01
N TRP A 20 -3.79 1.10 6.63
CA TRP A 20 -2.84 1.75 5.73
C TRP A 20 -3.49 2.11 4.39
N ALA A 21 -4.20 1.15 3.78
CA ALA A 21 -4.86 1.34 2.50
C ALA A 21 -6.03 2.34 2.58
N VAL A 22 -6.80 2.32 3.67
CA VAL A 22 -7.86 3.33 3.92
C VAL A 22 -7.26 4.73 4.06
N ALA A 23 -6.18 4.89 4.84
CA ALA A 23 -5.51 6.17 5.00
C ALA A 23 -5.05 6.73 3.66
N PHE A 24 -4.49 5.87 2.80
CA PHE A 24 -4.10 6.23 1.44
C PHE A 24 -5.27 6.61 0.54
N ALA A 25 -6.39 5.86 0.60
CA ALA A 25 -7.59 6.19 -0.15
C ALA A 25 -8.17 7.55 0.25
N VAL A 26 -8.27 7.82 1.56
CA VAL A 26 -8.74 9.10 2.09
C VAL A 26 -7.89 10.26 1.58
N LEU A 27 -6.57 10.09 1.58
CA LEU A 27 -5.65 11.12 1.09
C LEU A 27 -5.84 11.42 -0.40
N HIS A 28 -6.02 10.38 -1.23
CA HIS A 28 -6.28 10.55 -2.67
C HIS A 28 -7.62 11.22 -2.93
N PHE A 29 -8.69 10.84 -2.21
CA PHE A 29 -9.98 11.49 -2.34
C PHE A 29 -9.96 12.93 -1.84
N TYR A 30 -9.24 13.22 -0.76
CA TYR A 30 -9.02 14.59 -0.31
C TYR A 30 -8.40 15.45 -1.42
N TRP A 31 -7.38 14.95 -2.10
CA TRP A 31 -6.77 15.65 -3.24
C TRP A 31 -7.74 15.78 -4.43
N ALA A 32 -8.48 14.72 -4.73
CA ALA A 32 -9.46 14.69 -5.82
C ALA A 32 -10.61 15.68 -5.61
N LEU A 33 -11.00 15.93 -4.35
CA LEU A 33 -12.01 16.90 -3.95
C LEU A 33 -11.50 18.35 -3.95
N GLY A 34 -10.22 18.59 -4.26
CA GLY A 34 -9.64 19.93 -4.33
C GLY A 34 -8.58 20.22 -3.26
N GLY A 35 -8.36 19.32 -2.31
CA GLY A 35 -7.29 19.48 -1.31
C GLY A 35 -5.90 19.56 -1.95
N SER A 36 -5.03 20.45 -1.47
CA SER A 36 -3.69 20.68 -2.05
C SER A 36 -2.53 20.30 -1.13
N ARG A 37 -2.78 20.21 0.19
CA ARG A 37 -1.73 19.91 1.18
C ARG A 37 -0.97 18.62 0.83
N GLY A 38 0.35 18.74 0.63
CA GLY A 38 1.27 17.64 0.32
C GLY A 38 1.15 17.05 -1.08
N LEU A 39 0.24 17.58 -1.92
CA LEU A 39 0.07 17.12 -3.30
C LEU A 39 1.20 17.63 -4.20
N ASP A 40 1.66 18.86 -3.96
CA ASP A 40 2.82 19.49 -4.59
C ASP A 40 4.10 18.67 -4.39
N VAL A 41 4.26 18.11 -3.19
CA VAL A 41 5.36 17.19 -2.86
C VAL A 41 5.18 15.84 -3.55
N ALA A 42 3.95 15.33 -3.65
CA ALA A 42 3.67 14.00 -4.18
C ALA A 42 3.62 13.93 -5.71
N ALA A 43 3.21 15.00 -6.38
CA ALA A 43 2.86 15.02 -7.80
C ALA A 43 3.57 16.14 -8.60
N GLY A 44 4.32 17.02 -7.95
CA GLY A 44 5.09 18.06 -8.64
C GLY A 44 4.20 18.98 -9.49
N PRO A 45 4.56 19.30 -10.74
CA PRO A 45 3.78 20.20 -11.62
C PRO A 45 2.31 19.80 -11.81
N LEU A 46 1.99 18.50 -11.74
CA LEU A 46 0.62 18.01 -11.86
C LEU A 46 -0.29 18.46 -10.70
N ALA A 47 0.30 18.84 -9.57
CA ALA A 47 -0.44 19.34 -8.41
C ALA A 47 -1.09 20.72 -8.67
N GLU A 48 -0.43 21.55 -9.48
CA GLU A 48 -0.88 22.88 -9.88
C GLU A 48 -1.79 22.80 -11.11
N GLU A 49 -1.35 22.10 -12.16
CA GLU A 49 -2.06 22.02 -13.44
C GLU A 49 -3.37 21.22 -13.35
N ARG A 50 -3.42 20.22 -12.45
CA ARG A 50 -4.56 19.31 -12.22
C ARG A 50 -5.32 18.91 -13.50
N PRO A 51 -4.64 18.37 -14.52
CA PRO A 51 -5.32 17.98 -15.74
C PRO A 51 -6.38 16.91 -15.43
N GLY A 52 -7.50 16.94 -16.17
CA GLY A 52 -8.66 16.09 -15.86
C GLY A 52 -8.34 14.59 -15.78
N TRP A 53 -7.40 14.10 -16.60
CA TRP A 53 -6.94 12.71 -16.56
C TRP A 53 -6.20 12.38 -15.26
N PHE A 54 -5.40 13.32 -14.71
CA PHE A 54 -4.68 13.14 -13.46
C PHE A 54 -5.65 13.08 -12.29
N VAL A 55 -6.66 13.95 -12.27
CA VAL A 55 -7.72 13.91 -11.26
C VAL A 55 -8.51 12.61 -11.34
N ALA A 56 -8.96 12.22 -12.54
CA ALA A 56 -9.79 11.04 -12.73
C ALA A 56 -9.04 9.72 -12.48
N VAL A 57 -7.85 9.55 -13.05
CA VAL A 57 -7.10 8.28 -12.95
C VAL A 57 -6.15 8.30 -11.76
N GLY A 58 -5.34 9.37 -11.64
CA GLY A 58 -4.30 9.50 -10.64
C GLY A 58 -4.82 9.72 -9.21
N LEU A 59 -5.97 10.39 -9.04
CA LEU A 59 -6.54 10.63 -7.72
C LEU A 59 -7.73 9.71 -7.45
N TRP A 60 -8.81 9.80 -8.23
CA TRP A 60 -9.99 8.94 -8.02
C TRP A 60 -9.69 7.46 -8.27
N GLY A 61 -9.04 7.13 -9.39
CA GLY A 61 -8.68 5.76 -9.74
C GLY A 61 -7.76 5.11 -8.70
N VAL A 62 -6.68 5.79 -8.31
CA VAL A 62 -5.76 5.28 -7.27
C VAL A 62 -6.45 5.15 -5.91
N GLY A 63 -7.31 6.11 -5.54
CA GLY A 63 -8.13 6.02 -4.33
C GLY A 63 -9.04 4.79 -4.33
N ALA A 64 -9.68 4.48 -5.45
CA ALA A 64 -10.49 3.27 -5.62
C ALA A 64 -9.66 1.98 -5.52
N VAL A 65 -8.46 1.94 -6.12
CA VAL A 65 -7.52 0.82 -5.98
C VAL A 65 -7.10 0.64 -4.52
N CYS A 66 -6.87 1.73 -3.79
CA CYS A 66 -6.56 1.69 -2.36
C CYS A 66 -7.73 1.12 -1.54
N LEU A 67 -8.99 1.46 -1.87
CA LEU A 67 -10.15 0.82 -1.23
C LEU A 67 -10.22 -0.68 -1.51
N ALA A 68 -9.92 -1.12 -2.74
CA ALA A 68 -9.82 -2.55 -3.05
C ALA A 68 -8.71 -3.23 -2.23
N GLY A 69 -7.57 -2.55 -2.05
CA GLY A 69 -6.51 -2.95 -1.13
C GLY A 69 -6.98 -3.05 0.32
N ALA A 70 -7.80 -2.11 0.80
CA ALA A 70 -8.35 -2.14 2.14
C ALA A 70 -9.28 -3.36 2.35
N VAL A 71 -10.12 -3.67 1.35
CA VAL A 71 -10.94 -4.88 1.35
C VAL A 71 -10.07 -6.12 1.39
N LEU A 72 -9.00 -6.18 0.58
CA LEU A 72 -8.05 -7.28 0.59
C LEU A 72 -7.39 -7.46 1.98
N GLY A 73 -6.90 -6.38 2.59
CA GLY A 73 -6.32 -6.41 3.95
C GLY A 73 -7.33 -6.93 4.97
N ARG A 74 -8.59 -6.49 4.88
CA ARG A 74 -9.67 -6.98 5.74
C ARG A 74 -9.95 -8.47 5.54
N LEU A 75 -9.94 -8.95 4.30
CA LEU A 75 -10.12 -10.36 3.97
C LEU A 75 -8.95 -11.22 4.48
N LEU A 76 -7.71 -10.72 4.40
CA LEU A 76 -6.53 -11.38 4.94
C LEU A 76 -6.51 -11.42 6.48
N ALA A 77 -7.17 -10.47 7.15
CA ALA A 77 -7.39 -10.49 8.60
C ALA A 77 -8.48 -11.48 9.05
N GLY A 78 -9.24 -12.04 8.10
CA GLY A 78 -10.32 -12.98 8.36
C GLY A 78 -9.87 -14.44 8.46
N PRO A 79 -10.84 -15.36 8.65
CA PRO A 79 -10.57 -16.78 8.60
C PRO A 79 -10.01 -17.21 7.24
N ARG A 80 -9.08 -18.16 7.26
CA ARG A 80 -8.51 -18.75 6.05
C ARG A 80 -9.60 -19.31 5.12
N ARG A 81 -9.55 -18.89 3.85
CA ARG A 81 -10.35 -19.47 2.76
C ARG A 81 -9.59 -20.63 2.11
N ARG A 82 -10.27 -21.76 1.88
CA ARG A 82 -9.70 -22.93 1.19
C ARG A 82 -9.92 -22.83 -0.33
N GLY A 83 -9.13 -23.57 -1.10
CA GLY A 83 -9.30 -23.71 -2.55
C GLY A 83 -8.85 -22.46 -3.36
N PRO A 84 -9.42 -22.25 -4.56
CA PRO A 84 -8.94 -21.22 -5.50
C PRO A 84 -9.07 -19.80 -4.94
N ALA A 85 -10.10 -19.52 -4.14
CA ALA A 85 -10.28 -18.21 -3.50
C ALA A 85 -9.14 -17.88 -2.52
N GLY A 86 -8.66 -18.86 -1.75
CA GLY A 86 -7.52 -18.68 -0.86
C GLY A 86 -6.21 -18.41 -1.60
N TRP A 87 -6.01 -19.11 -2.73
CA TRP A 87 -4.86 -18.88 -3.61
C TRP A 87 -4.88 -17.49 -4.25
N LEU A 88 -6.05 -17.06 -4.75
CA LEU A 88 -6.22 -15.73 -5.33
C LEU A 88 -5.91 -14.63 -4.32
N LEU A 89 -6.44 -14.71 -3.09
CA LEU A 89 -6.16 -13.71 -2.05
C LEU A 89 -4.66 -13.64 -1.71
N LYS A 90 -3.97 -14.78 -1.68
CA LYS A 90 -2.51 -14.81 -1.46
C LYS A 90 -1.75 -14.19 -2.63
N ALA A 91 -2.13 -14.53 -3.86
CA ALA A 91 -1.50 -13.97 -5.05
C ALA A 91 -1.66 -12.45 -5.08
N LEU A 92 -2.88 -11.95 -4.87
CA LEU A 92 -3.16 -10.51 -4.79
C LEU A 92 -2.39 -9.84 -3.67
N GLY A 93 -2.34 -10.44 -2.47
CA GLY A 93 -1.59 -9.91 -1.34
C GLY A 93 -0.08 -9.79 -1.61
N TRP A 94 0.52 -10.81 -2.24
CA TRP A 94 1.92 -10.76 -2.68
C TRP A 94 2.14 -9.78 -3.83
N CYS A 95 1.22 -9.67 -4.79
CA CYS A 95 1.29 -8.68 -5.85
C CYS A 95 1.29 -7.25 -5.30
N VAL A 96 0.42 -6.94 -4.34
CA VAL A 96 0.39 -5.64 -3.66
C VAL A 96 1.67 -5.40 -2.87
N CYS A 97 2.13 -6.39 -2.10
CA CYS A 97 3.42 -6.32 -1.39
C CYS A 97 4.57 -5.99 -2.34
N ALA A 98 4.74 -6.78 -3.40
CA ALA A 98 5.79 -6.60 -4.39
C ALA A 98 5.67 -5.24 -5.08
N GLY A 99 4.47 -4.84 -5.51
CA GLY A 99 4.25 -3.55 -6.17
C GLY A 99 4.63 -2.37 -5.29
N LEU A 100 4.24 -2.39 -4.01
CA LEU A 100 4.57 -1.32 -3.06
C LEU A 100 6.07 -1.29 -2.72
N VAL A 101 6.70 -2.45 -2.51
CA VAL A 101 8.15 -2.54 -2.22
C VAL A 101 8.97 -2.12 -3.43
N VAL A 102 8.65 -2.62 -4.63
CA VAL A 102 9.33 -2.24 -5.87
C VAL A 102 9.16 -0.75 -6.12
N ARG A 103 7.95 -0.20 -5.95
CA ARG A 103 7.76 1.26 -6.07
C ARG A 103 8.63 2.01 -5.07
N GLY A 104 8.62 1.62 -3.80
CA GLY A 104 9.36 2.31 -2.74
C GLY A 104 10.86 2.30 -3.02
N ALA A 105 11.40 1.12 -3.31
CA ALA A 105 12.82 0.91 -3.57
C ALA A 105 13.29 1.49 -4.91
N ALA A 106 12.51 1.33 -6.00
CA ALA A 106 12.91 1.83 -7.31
C ALA A 106 12.94 3.35 -7.37
N VAL A 107 11.96 4.03 -6.75
CA VAL A 107 11.97 5.50 -6.65
C VAL A 107 13.13 5.97 -5.78
N GLU A 108 13.43 5.26 -4.69
CA GLU A 108 14.57 5.56 -3.83
C GLU A 108 15.90 5.42 -4.57
N VAL A 109 16.10 4.32 -5.30
CA VAL A 109 17.29 4.10 -6.13
C VAL A 109 17.40 5.15 -7.24
N LEU A 110 16.31 5.44 -7.98
CA LEU A 110 16.32 6.47 -9.03
C LEU A 110 16.72 7.84 -8.47
N LEU A 111 16.13 8.22 -7.33
CA LEU A 111 16.42 9.50 -6.69
C LEU A 111 17.85 9.52 -6.15
N LEU A 112 18.33 8.47 -5.46
CA LEU A 112 19.69 8.45 -4.89
C LEU A 112 20.79 8.40 -5.95
N THR A 113 20.56 7.68 -7.05
CA THR A 113 21.56 7.50 -8.12
C THR A 113 21.60 8.62 -9.15
N GLY A 114 20.58 9.49 -9.19
CA GLY A 114 20.52 10.62 -10.15
C GLY A 114 20.36 10.18 -11.61
N VAL A 115 20.02 8.91 -11.85
CA VAL A 115 19.88 8.32 -13.20
C VAL A 115 18.61 8.85 -13.90
N ALA A 116 17.67 9.42 -13.13
CA ALA A 116 16.67 10.34 -13.65
C ALA A 116 17.39 11.63 -14.09
N GLY A 117 17.84 11.68 -15.34
CA GLY A 117 18.65 12.77 -15.88
C GLY A 117 18.03 14.18 -15.72
N PRO A 118 18.71 15.24 -16.22
CA PRO A 118 18.40 16.65 -15.97
C PRO A 118 16.96 17.11 -16.27
N ALA A 119 16.15 16.29 -16.94
CA ALA A 119 14.76 16.53 -17.29
C ALA A 119 13.77 16.38 -16.12
N ILE A 120 14.17 15.72 -15.01
CA ILE A 120 13.35 15.59 -13.80
C ILE A 120 13.93 16.54 -12.74
N GLN A 121 13.71 17.86 -12.93
CA GLN A 121 14.06 18.90 -11.96
C GLN A 121 13.10 18.83 -10.77
N VAL A 122 13.30 17.86 -9.88
CA VAL A 122 12.59 17.80 -8.59
C VAL A 122 13.33 18.74 -7.64
N SER A 123 12.63 19.66 -7.01
CA SER A 123 13.26 20.54 -6.03
C SER A 123 13.91 19.71 -4.91
N PRO A 124 15.02 20.17 -4.31
CA PRO A 124 15.69 19.45 -3.21
C PRO A 124 14.74 19.11 -2.05
N GLU A 125 13.79 19.99 -1.77
CA GLU A 125 12.76 19.81 -0.75
C GLU A 125 11.76 18.70 -1.11
N GLN A 126 11.23 18.70 -2.35
CA GLN A 126 10.34 17.62 -2.83
C GLN A 126 11.03 16.25 -2.81
N ARG A 127 12.33 16.20 -3.16
CA ARG A 127 13.14 14.99 -3.11
C ARG A 127 13.32 14.50 -1.67
N LEU A 128 13.61 15.41 -0.73
CA LEU A 128 13.76 15.07 0.69
C LEU A 128 12.47 14.48 1.25
N TRP A 129 11.32 15.12 1.02
CA TRP A 129 10.04 14.62 1.53
C TRP A 129 9.59 13.32 0.86
N THR A 130 9.89 13.13 -0.42
CA THR A 130 9.64 11.85 -1.11
C THR A 130 10.43 10.72 -0.47
N LEU A 131 11.71 10.95 -0.18
CA LEU A 131 12.59 9.95 0.43
C LEU A 131 12.30 9.73 1.92
N ALA A 132 11.97 10.78 2.67
CA ALA A 132 11.82 10.70 4.13
C ALA A 132 10.42 10.26 4.57
N LEU A 133 9.38 10.63 3.81
CA LEU A 133 7.99 10.38 4.19
C LEU A 133 7.31 9.39 3.26
N TRP A 134 7.35 9.63 1.94
CA TRP A 134 6.56 8.85 1.00
C TRP A 134 7.11 7.44 0.79
N ASN A 135 8.39 7.28 0.44
CA ASN A 135 9.00 5.98 0.17
C ASN A 135 8.95 5.01 1.37
N PRO A 136 9.31 5.42 2.60
CA PRO A 136 9.20 4.57 3.78
C PRO A 136 7.76 4.12 4.02
N TRP A 137 6.79 4.99 3.73
CA TRP A 137 5.39 4.65 3.88
C TRP A 137 4.91 3.58 2.88
N PHE A 138 5.41 3.58 1.65
CA PHE A 138 5.18 2.49 0.69
C PHE A 138 5.80 1.17 1.16
N LEU A 139 7.00 1.21 1.75
CA LEU A 139 7.63 0.03 2.33
C LEU A 139 6.81 -0.52 3.52
N VAL A 140 6.34 0.36 4.41
CA VAL A 140 5.45 -0.03 5.53
C VAL A 140 4.19 -0.72 5.02
N GLY A 141 3.55 -0.15 3.99
CA GLY A 141 2.38 -0.76 3.35
C GLY A 141 2.70 -2.13 2.76
N GLY A 142 3.78 -2.23 1.99
CA GLY A 142 4.24 -3.47 1.39
C GLY A 142 4.50 -4.56 2.42
N LEU A 143 5.23 -4.23 3.49
CA LEU A 143 5.50 -5.14 4.61
C LEU A 143 4.21 -5.57 5.32
N ALA A 144 3.27 -4.65 5.56
CA ALA A 144 1.99 -4.98 6.18
C ALA A 144 1.20 -6.00 5.33
N PHE A 145 1.10 -5.79 4.01
CA PHE A 145 0.46 -6.74 3.10
C PHE A 145 1.21 -8.08 3.00
N GLY A 146 2.54 -8.06 2.96
CA GLY A 146 3.37 -9.26 2.93
C GLY A 146 3.20 -10.10 4.20
N LEU A 147 3.28 -9.48 5.37
CA LEU A 147 3.09 -10.14 6.67
C LEU A 147 1.65 -10.63 6.84
N ALA A 148 0.65 -9.86 6.42
CA ALA A 148 -0.75 -10.30 6.41
C ALA A 148 -0.95 -11.54 5.52
N THR A 149 -0.34 -11.55 4.34
CA THR A 149 -0.42 -12.66 3.39
C THR A 149 0.28 -13.90 3.91
N TRP A 150 1.48 -13.73 4.48
CA TRP A 150 2.23 -14.81 5.11
C TRP A 150 1.46 -15.40 6.31
N ALA A 151 0.90 -14.55 7.16
CA ALA A 151 0.08 -14.97 8.30
C ALA A 151 -1.18 -15.71 7.83
N PHE A 152 -1.93 -15.20 6.85
CA PHE A 152 -3.07 -15.89 6.26
C PHE A 152 -2.70 -17.29 5.72
N GLY A 153 -1.48 -17.42 5.18
CA GLY A 153 -0.89 -18.68 4.75
C GLY A 153 -0.59 -19.68 5.87
N ARG A 154 -0.40 -19.21 7.11
CA ARG A 154 0.03 -20.02 8.27
C ARG A 154 -1.06 -20.36 9.27
N GLN A 155 -2.27 -19.78 9.16
CA GLN A 155 -3.40 -20.13 10.03
C GLN A 155 -3.62 -21.66 9.97
N ALA A 156 -3.27 -22.34 11.07
CA ALA A 156 -3.30 -23.79 11.16
C ALA A 156 -4.75 -24.28 11.29
N HIS A 157 -5.01 -25.50 10.84
CA HIS A 157 -6.26 -26.16 11.20
C HIS A 157 -6.26 -26.46 12.70
N PRO A 158 -7.34 -26.18 13.44
CA PRO A 158 -7.62 -26.98 14.62
C PRO A 158 -7.72 -28.42 14.11
N ARG A 159 -6.77 -29.26 14.51
CA ARG A 159 -6.85 -30.70 14.25
C ARG A 159 -8.16 -31.16 14.89
N GLY A 160 -9.12 -31.58 14.07
CA GLY A 160 -10.32 -32.24 14.59
C GLY A 160 -9.89 -33.46 15.40
N PRO A 161 -10.58 -33.79 16.52
CA PRO A 161 -10.24 -34.98 17.29
C PRO A 161 -10.36 -36.22 16.39
N ALA A 162 -9.40 -37.13 16.58
CA ALA A 162 -9.23 -38.37 15.85
C ALA A 162 -10.42 -39.32 15.99
#